data_AF-A0A160FS27-F1
#
_entry.id   AF-A0A160FS27-F1
#
_cell.length_a   1.000
_cell.length_b   1.000
_cell.length_c   1.000
_cell.angle_alpha   90.00
_cell.angle_beta   90.00
_cell.angle_gamma   90.00
#
_symmetry.space_group_name_H-M   'P 1'
#
loop_
_entity.id
_entity.type
_entity.pdbx_description
1 polymer ?
#
loop_
_entity_poly.entity_id
_entity_poly.type
_entity_poly.pdbx_seq_one_letter_code
_entity_poly.pdbx_strand_id
1 'polypeptide(L)'
;MNRQQFLDDPEVAEFVTWLAGFAGRLPVALDIGRSGRMPQGVVKTVHGFDGVIDTYVWRADWTDDRGSPVKSLCWNSTARSLKRLGETLRAALASESDEAAMRACRAIFEWGGERNIGVGARPFLEAKRASGQLVTYLKAAREAFRLSSGRLDQLGAIENVNSMLTKVYALASDDGLPIYDSRVAAAMASLVELFRIKTRRAWRQVPARLLFPTMDASARRKLIGLHTGALISKGALMHYTQPDMSTRWASAKLRLGWIAEDILRQAPQLLSAQPHSRLHAFEASLFMIGYDVRCLAGNLNGTQAIDAK
;
A
#
# COMPACT_ATOMS: atom_id res chain seq x y z
N MET A 1 19.68 2.46 7.14
CA MET A 1 18.72 3.33 7.84
C MET A 1 17.61 2.48 8.45
N ASN A 2 17.46 2.54 9.77
CA ASN A 2 16.39 1.86 10.51
C ASN A 2 15.15 2.76 10.68
N ARG A 3 14.08 2.23 11.31
CA ARG A 3 12.82 2.94 11.60
C ARG A 3 13.04 4.26 12.35
N GLN A 4 13.80 4.24 13.44
CA GLN A 4 14.03 5.43 14.27
C GLN A 4 14.72 6.54 13.48
N GLN A 5 15.84 6.22 12.81
CA GLN A 5 16.56 7.18 11.95
C GLN A 5 15.70 7.74 10.81
N PHE A 6 14.75 6.95 10.31
CA PHE A 6 13.82 7.39 9.27
C PHE A 6 12.74 8.34 9.82
N LEU A 7 12.17 8.02 10.99
CA LEU A 7 11.14 8.84 11.64
C LEU A 7 11.72 10.12 12.27
N ASP A 8 12.99 10.12 12.64
CA ASP A 8 13.72 11.30 13.14
C ASP A 8 14.13 12.28 12.03
N ASP A 9 13.97 11.91 10.76
CA ASP A 9 14.15 12.88 9.67
C ASP A 9 13.12 14.01 9.81
N PRO A 10 13.52 15.28 9.83
CA PRO A 10 12.60 16.39 10.08
C PRO A 10 11.41 16.44 9.12
N GLU A 11 11.65 16.18 7.82
CA GLU A 11 10.57 16.23 6.82
C GLU A 11 9.60 15.06 6.99
N VAL A 12 10.10 13.86 7.34
CA VAL A 12 9.25 12.71 7.68
C VAL A 12 8.46 12.96 8.96
N ALA A 13 9.11 13.43 10.03
CA ALA A 13 8.48 13.70 11.32
C ALA A 13 7.34 14.72 11.20
N GLU A 14 7.58 15.82 10.49
CA GLU A 14 6.59 16.86 10.25
C GLU A 14 5.45 16.35 9.35
N PHE A 15 5.75 15.56 8.32
CA PHE A 15 4.72 14.93 7.48
C PHE A 15 3.82 13.98 8.28
N VAL A 16 4.41 13.11 9.09
CA VAL A 16 3.69 12.16 9.96
C VAL A 16 2.79 12.91 10.93
N THR A 17 3.33 13.93 11.61
CA THR A 17 2.59 14.75 12.58
C THR A 17 1.42 15.48 11.90
N TRP A 18 1.68 16.08 10.73
CA TRP A 18 0.66 16.75 9.95
C TRP A 18 -0.45 15.79 9.52
N LEU A 19 -0.08 14.62 8.98
CA LEU A 19 -1.07 13.65 8.51
C LEU A 19 -1.85 13.03 9.68
N ALA A 20 -1.23 12.78 10.84
CA ALA A 20 -1.93 12.34 12.04
C ALA A 20 -3.02 13.34 12.48
N GLY A 21 -2.72 14.65 12.43
CA GLY A 21 -3.69 15.71 12.73
C GLY A 21 -4.71 16.00 11.62
N PHE A 22 -4.49 15.49 10.40
CA PHE A 22 -5.32 15.78 9.23
C PHE A 22 -6.16 14.59 8.74
N ALA A 23 -5.68 13.35 8.94
CA ALA A 23 -6.24 12.13 8.37
C ALA A 23 -7.68 11.84 8.82
N GLY A 24 -8.10 12.28 10.01
CA GLY A 24 -9.48 12.10 10.49
C GLY A 24 -10.50 13.06 9.87
N ARG A 25 -10.05 14.17 9.28
CA ARG A 25 -10.92 15.23 8.74
C ARG A 25 -10.83 15.42 7.23
N LEU A 26 -9.83 14.81 6.59
CA LEU A 26 -9.56 14.85 5.15
C LEU A 26 -10.83 14.63 4.31
N PRO A 27 -11.38 15.64 3.62
CA PRO A 27 -12.43 15.42 2.63
C PRO A 27 -11.94 14.52 1.49
N VAL A 28 -12.71 13.48 1.16
CA VAL A 28 -12.45 12.56 0.05
C VAL A 28 -13.72 12.41 -0.78
N ALA A 29 -13.70 12.93 -2.00
CA ALA A 29 -14.81 12.85 -2.95
C ALA A 29 -14.62 11.65 -3.89
N LEU A 30 -15.00 10.45 -3.44
CA LEU A 30 -14.86 9.23 -4.25
C LEU A 30 -15.83 9.28 -5.44
N ASP A 31 -15.29 9.06 -6.64
CA ASP A 31 -16.05 8.88 -7.87
C ASP A 31 -15.49 7.68 -8.63
N ILE A 32 -16.01 6.50 -8.29
CA ILE A 32 -15.57 5.23 -8.83
C ILE A 32 -16.74 4.53 -9.51
N GLY A 33 -16.70 4.51 -10.84
CA GLY A 33 -17.70 3.84 -11.65
C GLY A 33 -17.77 2.32 -11.42
N ARG A 34 -18.89 1.73 -11.86
CA ARG A 34 -19.10 0.28 -11.78
C ARG A 34 -18.07 -0.49 -12.62
N SER A 35 -17.62 -1.62 -12.10
CA SER A 35 -16.74 -2.54 -12.81
C SER A 35 -16.88 -3.96 -12.26
N GLY A 36 -16.22 -4.93 -12.87
CA GLY A 36 -16.14 -6.27 -12.29
C GLY A 36 -15.57 -6.27 -10.87
N ARG A 37 -14.64 -5.37 -10.53
CA ARG A 37 -14.09 -5.27 -9.17
C ARG A 37 -14.91 -4.37 -8.25
N MET A 38 -15.79 -3.53 -8.78
CA MET A 38 -16.69 -2.68 -8.02
C MET A 38 -18.09 -2.75 -8.61
N PRO A 39 -18.86 -3.80 -8.29
CA PRO A 39 -20.17 -4.02 -8.94
C PRO A 39 -21.16 -2.89 -8.67
N GLN A 40 -21.09 -2.26 -7.50
CA GLN A 40 -21.97 -1.17 -7.10
C GLN A 40 -21.46 0.21 -7.51
N GLY A 41 -20.14 0.35 -7.77
CA GLY A 41 -19.47 1.64 -7.83
C GLY A 41 -19.48 2.35 -6.46
N VAL A 42 -18.81 3.49 -6.36
CA VAL A 42 -18.81 4.37 -5.18
C VAL A 42 -18.77 5.81 -5.65
N VAL A 43 -19.86 6.55 -5.47
CA VAL A 43 -19.92 8.01 -5.71
C VAL A 43 -20.38 8.68 -4.42
N LYS A 44 -19.43 9.16 -3.62
CA LYS A 44 -19.72 9.70 -2.29
C LYS A 44 -18.59 10.59 -1.78
N THR A 45 -18.95 11.69 -1.12
CA THR A 45 -18.00 12.46 -0.31
C THR A 45 -18.02 11.94 1.12
N VAL A 46 -16.84 11.63 1.64
CA VAL A 46 -16.61 11.18 3.01
C VAL A 46 -15.50 12.00 3.66
N HIS A 47 -15.39 11.89 4.98
CA HIS A 47 -14.36 12.56 5.75
C HIS A 47 -13.46 11.55 6.46
N GLY A 48 -12.17 11.77 6.31
CA GLY A 48 -11.10 11.00 6.91
C GLY A 48 -11.02 9.55 6.46
N PHE A 49 -10.04 8.84 6.99
CA PHE A 49 -9.81 7.43 6.66
C PHE A 49 -10.94 6.53 7.19
N ASP A 50 -11.57 6.88 8.32
CA ASP A 50 -12.75 6.19 8.84
C ASP A 50 -13.92 6.24 7.84
N GLY A 51 -14.24 7.40 7.27
CA GLY A 51 -15.28 7.49 6.25
C GLY A 51 -14.95 6.74 4.95
N VAL A 52 -13.66 6.70 4.56
CA VAL A 52 -13.21 5.93 3.39
C VAL A 52 -13.35 4.43 3.64
N ILE A 53 -12.94 3.93 4.81
CA ILE A 53 -13.02 2.49 5.08
C ILE A 53 -14.47 2.00 5.23
N ASP A 54 -15.36 2.83 5.79
CA ASP A 54 -16.79 2.55 5.90
C ASP A 54 -17.49 2.45 4.53
N THR A 55 -16.88 3.05 3.50
CA THR A 55 -17.36 3.02 2.11
C THR A 55 -16.55 2.07 1.22
N TYR A 56 -15.66 1.27 1.80
CA TYR A 56 -14.83 0.34 1.07
C TYR A 56 -15.67 -0.70 0.32
N VAL A 57 -15.44 -0.81 -0.98
CA VAL A 57 -16.04 -1.82 -1.85
C VAL A 57 -14.99 -2.32 -2.83
N TRP A 58 -14.57 -3.58 -2.76
CA TRP A 58 -13.71 -4.19 -3.78
C TRP A 58 -13.93 -5.70 -3.82
N ARG A 59 -14.40 -6.21 -4.96
CA ARG A 59 -14.64 -7.63 -5.18
C ARG A 59 -13.32 -8.38 -5.31
N ALA A 60 -13.13 -9.36 -4.45
CA ALA A 60 -12.04 -10.32 -4.53
C ALA A 60 -12.56 -11.71 -4.13
N ASP A 61 -12.37 -12.67 -5.01
CA ASP A 61 -12.84 -14.03 -4.85
C ASP A 61 -11.62 -14.96 -4.78
N TRP A 62 -11.68 -15.98 -3.94
CA TRP A 62 -10.62 -16.98 -3.83
C TRP A 62 -11.16 -18.31 -3.30
N THR A 63 -10.38 -19.37 -3.46
CA THR A 63 -10.73 -20.71 -2.99
C THR A 63 -9.96 -21.03 -1.72
N ASP A 64 -10.68 -21.45 -0.68
CA ASP A 64 -10.05 -21.78 0.59
C ASP A 64 -9.38 -23.17 0.64
N ASP A 65 -8.76 -23.48 1.77
CA ASP A 65 -8.06 -24.75 2.03
C ASP A 65 -8.97 -25.98 1.94
N ARG A 66 -10.30 -25.81 1.98
CA ARG A 66 -11.31 -26.86 1.83
C ARG A 66 -11.91 -26.89 0.43
N GLY A 67 -11.41 -26.09 -0.50
CA GLY A 67 -11.97 -25.97 -1.85
C GLY A 67 -13.25 -25.15 -1.93
N SER A 68 -13.63 -24.43 -0.85
CA SER A 68 -14.85 -23.63 -0.82
C SER A 68 -14.61 -22.20 -1.33
N PRO A 69 -15.52 -21.64 -2.13
CA PRO A 69 -15.38 -20.28 -2.63
C PRO A 69 -15.59 -19.26 -1.50
N VAL A 70 -14.66 -18.31 -1.37
CA VAL A 70 -14.70 -17.20 -0.44
C VAL A 70 -14.77 -15.90 -1.23
N LYS A 71 -15.72 -15.03 -0.86
CA LYS A 71 -15.94 -13.74 -1.52
C LYS A 71 -15.68 -12.59 -0.55
N SER A 72 -14.96 -11.59 -1.02
CA SER A 72 -14.77 -10.30 -0.37
C SER A 72 -15.43 -9.22 -1.20
N LEU A 73 -16.08 -8.27 -0.55
CA LEU A 73 -16.67 -7.09 -1.17
C LEU A 73 -16.51 -5.86 -0.28
N CYS A 74 -17.01 -5.89 0.95
CA CYS A 74 -16.83 -4.79 1.91
C CYS A 74 -15.58 -5.00 2.77
N TRP A 75 -15.16 -3.95 3.48
CA TRP A 75 -13.97 -4.01 4.34
C TRP A 75 -13.99 -5.20 5.30
N ASN A 76 -15.10 -5.45 6.00
CA ASN A 76 -15.20 -6.56 6.96
C ASN A 76 -14.95 -7.93 6.30
N SER A 77 -15.49 -8.17 5.09
CA SER A 77 -15.22 -9.41 4.34
C SER A 77 -13.78 -9.49 3.81
N THR A 78 -13.22 -8.36 3.38
CA THR A 78 -11.83 -8.26 2.95
C THR A 78 -10.87 -8.55 4.10
N ALA A 79 -11.08 -7.94 5.26
CA ALA A 79 -10.24 -8.10 6.44
C ALA A 79 -10.28 -9.54 6.98
N ARG A 80 -11.45 -10.21 6.94
CA ARG A 80 -11.54 -11.65 7.23
C ARG A 80 -10.73 -12.51 6.24
N SER A 81 -10.79 -12.20 4.94
CA SER A 81 -9.97 -12.89 3.95
C SER A 81 -8.48 -12.66 4.17
N LEU A 82 -8.05 -11.41 4.43
CA LEU A 82 -6.66 -11.09 4.76
C LEU A 82 -6.18 -11.89 5.98
N LYS A 83 -6.98 -11.92 7.06
CA LYS A 83 -6.66 -12.70 8.26
C LYS A 83 -6.45 -14.18 7.91
N ARG A 84 -7.42 -14.81 7.25
CA ARG A 84 -7.36 -16.24 6.90
C ARG A 84 -6.19 -16.56 5.97
N LEU A 85 -6.00 -15.78 4.91
CA LEU A 85 -4.88 -15.96 3.98
C LEU A 85 -3.52 -15.81 4.68
N GLY A 86 -3.39 -14.83 5.55
CA GLY A 86 -2.17 -14.60 6.33
C GLY A 86 -1.89 -15.73 7.34
N GLU A 87 -2.90 -16.19 8.07
CA GLU A 87 -2.80 -17.33 8.97
C GLU A 87 -2.38 -18.61 8.23
N THR A 88 -3.02 -18.90 7.09
CA THR A 88 -2.68 -20.05 6.25
C THR A 88 -1.24 -19.97 5.74
N LEU A 89 -0.80 -18.81 5.23
CA LEU A 89 0.57 -18.66 4.74
C LEU A 89 1.59 -18.81 5.86
N ARG A 90 1.37 -18.16 7.02
CA ARG A 90 2.31 -18.27 8.15
C ARG A 90 2.37 -19.68 8.73
N ALA A 91 1.26 -20.39 8.81
CA ALA A 91 1.24 -21.80 9.20
C ALA A 91 2.01 -22.68 8.19
N ALA A 92 1.84 -22.43 6.89
CA ALA A 92 2.59 -23.13 5.86
C ALA A 92 4.11 -22.87 5.96
N LEU A 93 4.53 -21.63 6.22
CA LEU A 93 5.93 -21.29 6.47
C LEU A 93 6.48 -21.97 7.74
N ALA A 94 5.67 -22.10 8.78
CA ALA A 94 6.06 -22.80 10.01
C ALA A 94 6.23 -24.32 9.80
N SER A 95 5.50 -24.91 8.85
CA SER A 95 5.61 -26.33 8.50
C SER A 95 6.84 -26.70 7.64
N GLU A 96 7.67 -25.73 7.26
CA GLU A 96 8.83 -25.91 6.37
C GLU A 96 8.49 -26.58 5.02
N SER A 97 7.23 -26.49 4.57
CA SER A 97 6.77 -27.12 3.35
C SER A 97 6.62 -26.10 2.22
N ASP A 98 7.52 -26.18 1.23
CA ASP A 98 7.46 -25.39 0.00
C ASP A 98 6.15 -25.61 -0.77
N GLU A 99 5.61 -26.83 -0.76
CA GLU A 99 4.31 -27.15 -1.35
C GLU A 99 3.16 -26.45 -0.63
N ALA A 100 3.13 -26.50 0.70
CA ALA A 100 2.11 -25.81 1.48
C ALA A 100 2.20 -24.28 1.29
N ALA A 101 3.42 -23.74 1.31
CA ALA A 101 3.67 -22.31 1.11
C ALA A 101 3.21 -21.86 -0.28
N MET A 102 3.48 -22.64 -1.32
CA MET A 102 3.03 -22.30 -2.67
C MET A 102 1.52 -22.39 -2.79
N ARG A 103 0.86 -23.40 -2.20
CA ARG A 103 -0.62 -23.46 -2.18
C ARG A 103 -1.22 -22.22 -1.53
N ALA A 104 -0.67 -21.76 -0.40
CA ALA A 104 -1.10 -20.54 0.25
C ALA A 104 -0.86 -19.29 -0.63
N CYS A 105 0.30 -19.19 -1.28
CA CYS A 105 0.59 -18.12 -2.24
C CYS A 105 -0.40 -18.10 -3.42
N ARG A 106 -0.80 -19.27 -3.93
CA ARG A 106 -1.78 -19.38 -5.02
C ARG A 106 -3.16 -18.84 -4.62
N ALA A 107 -3.61 -19.10 -3.39
CA ALA A 107 -4.84 -18.51 -2.85
C ALA A 107 -4.75 -16.98 -2.74
N ILE A 108 -3.58 -16.45 -2.35
CA ILE A 108 -3.33 -15.00 -2.33
C ILE A 108 -3.35 -14.41 -3.75
N PHE A 109 -2.83 -15.13 -4.75
CA PHE A 109 -2.86 -14.69 -6.14
C PHE A 109 -4.28 -14.61 -6.70
N GLU A 110 -5.11 -15.60 -6.39
CA GLU A 110 -6.52 -15.64 -6.75
C GLU A 110 -7.27 -14.46 -6.14
N TRP A 111 -7.18 -14.29 -4.81
CA TRP A 111 -7.77 -13.16 -4.08
C TRP A 111 -7.29 -11.82 -4.66
N GLY A 112 -5.98 -11.69 -4.86
CA GLY A 112 -5.32 -10.50 -5.38
C GLY A 112 -5.66 -10.17 -6.83
N GLY A 113 -6.32 -11.09 -7.55
CA GLY A 113 -6.78 -10.88 -8.91
C GLY A 113 -5.69 -11.01 -9.96
N GLU A 114 -4.85 -12.03 -9.84
CA GLU A 114 -3.86 -12.38 -10.85
C GLU A 114 -4.51 -12.46 -12.24
N ARG A 115 -3.93 -11.74 -13.20
CA ARG A 115 -4.48 -11.64 -14.56
C ARG A 115 -3.79 -12.56 -15.56
N ASN A 116 -2.55 -12.96 -15.26
CA ASN A 116 -1.75 -13.81 -16.13
C ASN A 116 -0.83 -14.68 -15.28
N ILE A 117 -1.06 -15.99 -15.31
CA ILE A 117 -0.33 -16.99 -14.54
C ILE A 117 1.11 -17.23 -15.06
N GLY A 118 1.40 -16.83 -16.31
CA GLY A 118 2.68 -17.05 -16.96
C GLY A 118 3.72 -15.96 -16.70
N VAL A 119 3.37 -14.89 -15.98
CA VAL A 119 4.28 -13.75 -15.74
C VAL A 119 4.18 -13.23 -14.29
N GLY A 120 5.23 -12.56 -13.82
CA GLY A 120 5.23 -11.86 -12.54
C GLY A 120 5.44 -12.77 -11.33
N ALA A 121 4.55 -12.68 -10.34
CA ALA A 121 4.75 -13.30 -9.02
C ALA A 121 4.74 -14.83 -9.05
N ARG A 122 3.84 -15.44 -9.83
CA ARG A 122 3.67 -16.89 -9.83
C ARG A 122 4.89 -17.63 -10.39
N PRO A 123 5.40 -17.34 -11.61
CA PRO A 123 6.60 -18.01 -12.10
C PRO A 123 7.80 -17.84 -11.17
N PHE A 124 7.94 -16.66 -10.56
CA PHE A 124 9.01 -16.37 -9.61
C PHE A 124 8.94 -17.27 -8.36
N LEU A 125 7.78 -17.37 -7.70
CA LEU A 125 7.64 -18.23 -6.51
C LEU A 125 7.62 -19.73 -6.86
N GLU A 126 7.11 -20.10 -8.05
CA GLU A 126 7.20 -21.48 -8.55
C GLU A 126 8.65 -21.91 -8.80
N ALA A 127 9.49 -21.02 -9.34
CA ALA A 127 10.91 -21.31 -9.49
C ALA A 127 11.60 -21.52 -8.13
N LYS A 128 11.25 -20.71 -7.12
CA LYS A 128 11.74 -20.90 -5.75
C LYS A 128 11.26 -22.20 -5.11
N ARG A 129 10.00 -22.59 -5.35
CA ARG A 129 9.46 -23.89 -4.92
C ARG A 129 10.21 -25.04 -5.56
N ALA A 130 10.40 -24.98 -6.88
CA ALA A 130 11.09 -26.02 -7.64
C ALA A 130 12.55 -26.21 -7.20
N SER A 131 13.20 -25.17 -6.69
CA SER A 131 14.56 -25.23 -6.13
C SER A 131 14.60 -25.55 -4.63
N GLY A 132 13.47 -25.78 -3.95
CA GLY A 132 13.42 -26.03 -2.51
C GLY A 132 13.78 -24.81 -1.65
N GLN A 133 13.58 -23.60 -2.17
CA GLN A 133 13.99 -22.34 -1.55
C GLN A 133 12.82 -21.44 -1.18
N LEU A 134 11.55 -21.84 -1.41
CA LEU A 134 10.41 -20.92 -1.27
C LEU A 134 10.21 -20.49 0.19
N VAL A 135 10.17 -21.43 1.13
CA VAL A 135 9.98 -21.10 2.55
C VAL A 135 11.14 -20.27 3.08
N THR A 136 12.39 -20.67 2.78
CA THR A 136 13.60 -19.93 3.16
C THR A 136 13.55 -18.50 2.65
N TYR A 137 13.21 -18.32 1.37
CA TYR A 137 13.08 -17.01 0.74
C TYR A 137 12.00 -16.15 1.43
N LEU A 138 10.80 -16.70 1.63
CA LEU A 138 9.69 -15.93 2.23
C LEU A 138 9.95 -15.59 3.70
N LYS A 139 10.65 -16.44 4.45
CA LYS A 139 11.10 -16.12 5.82
C LYS A 139 12.14 -15.00 5.84
N ALA A 140 13.12 -15.03 4.93
CA ALA A 140 14.11 -13.96 4.80
C ALA A 140 13.44 -12.64 4.38
N ALA A 141 12.50 -12.69 3.44
CA ALA A 141 11.72 -11.52 3.02
C ALA A 141 10.87 -10.96 4.17
N ARG A 142 10.23 -11.83 4.97
CA ARG A 142 9.50 -11.43 6.18
C ARG A 142 10.40 -10.73 7.18
N GLU A 143 11.61 -11.23 7.42
CA GLU A 143 12.57 -10.59 8.33
C GLU A 143 13.01 -9.21 7.81
N ALA A 144 13.38 -9.12 6.53
CA ALA A 144 13.83 -7.88 5.92
C ALA A 144 12.75 -6.78 5.95
N PHE A 145 11.49 -7.18 5.88
CA PHE A 145 10.34 -6.26 5.94
C PHE A 145 9.75 -6.04 7.34
N ARG A 146 10.24 -6.71 8.39
CA ARG A 146 9.66 -6.55 9.74
C ARG A 146 9.72 -5.08 10.16
N LEU A 147 8.59 -4.50 10.55
CA LEU A 147 8.48 -3.07 10.86
C LEU A 147 9.36 -2.68 12.05
N SER A 148 9.48 -3.55 13.06
CA SER A 148 10.26 -3.26 14.27
C SER A 148 11.78 -3.33 14.08
N SER A 149 12.28 -4.17 13.18
CA SER A 149 13.73 -4.42 12.98
C SER A 149 14.25 -4.10 11.58
N GLY A 150 13.36 -3.84 10.62
CA GLY A 150 13.69 -3.65 9.22
C GLY A 150 14.63 -2.48 8.96
N ARG A 151 15.37 -2.57 7.86
CA ARG A 151 16.40 -1.60 7.50
C ARG A 151 16.43 -1.37 6.00
N LEU A 152 16.36 -0.11 5.57
CA LEU A 152 16.32 0.24 4.14
C LEU A 152 17.60 -0.12 3.37
N ASP A 153 18.73 -0.20 4.08
CA ASP A 153 20.03 -0.63 3.58
C ASP A 153 20.21 -2.16 3.56
N GLN A 154 19.23 -2.93 4.04
CA GLN A 154 19.29 -4.40 4.12
C GLN A 154 18.13 -5.09 3.39
N LEU A 155 17.61 -4.46 2.35
CA LEU A 155 16.54 -5.02 1.50
C LEU A 155 17.07 -5.95 0.40
N GLY A 156 18.36 -6.32 0.43
CA GLY A 156 19.00 -7.19 -0.57
C GLY A 156 18.41 -8.61 -0.64
N ALA A 157 17.76 -9.09 0.43
CA ALA A 157 17.02 -10.35 0.41
C ALA A 157 15.77 -10.31 -0.49
N ILE A 158 15.31 -9.12 -0.89
CA ILE A 158 14.11 -8.95 -1.69
C ILE A 158 14.46 -8.97 -3.18
N GLU A 159 14.52 -10.18 -3.74
CA GLU A 159 14.89 -10.39 -5.14
C GLU A 159 13.90 -9.80 -6.15
N ASN A 160 12.59 -9.79 -5.84
CA ASN A 160 11.57 -9.30 -6.75
C ASN A 160 10.43 -8.61 -5.98
N VAL A 161 9.88 -7.54 -6.55
CA VAL A 161 8.70 -6.87 -6.01
C VAL A 161 7.77 -6.45 -7.14
N ASN A 162 6.51 -6.84 -7.01
CA ASN A 162 5.41 -6.35 -7.84
C ASN A 162 4.13 -6.32 -6.99
N SER A 163 3.04 -5.78 -7.55
CA SER A 163 1.76 -5.62 -6.82
C SER A 163 1.17 -6.91 -6.25
N MET A 164 1.56 -8.08 -6.77
CA MET A 164 1.11 -9.37 -6.25
C MET A 164 2.07 -9.90 -5.18
N LEU A 165 3.39 -9.79 -5.38
CA LEU A 165 4.37 -10.14 -4.35
C LEU A 165 4.24 -9.28 -3.10
N THR A 166 3.86 -8.00 -3.21
CA THR A 166 3.61 -7.17 -2.03
C THR A 166 2.47 -7.66 -1.16
N LYS A 167 1.49 -8.40 -1.71
CA LYS A 167 0.44 -9.10 -0.96
C LYS A 167 0.99 -10.30 -0.21
N VAL A 168 1.78 -11.13 -0.88
CA VAL A 168 2.46 -12.28 -0.26
C VAL A 168 3.32 -11.81 0.91
N TYR A 169 4.16 -10.79 0.71
CA TYR A 169 5.00 -10.26 1.77
C TYR A 169 4.19 -9.68 2.94
N ALA A 170 3.11 -8.94 2.66
CA ALA A 170 2.23 -8.41 3.70
C ALA A 170 1.60 -9.53 4.55
N LEU A 171 1.08 -10.58 3.89
CA LEU A 171 0.37 -11.68 4.56
C LEU A 171 1.32 -12.69 5.23
N ALA A 172 2.56 -12.79 4.77
CA ALA A 172 3.62 -13.49 5.47
C ALA A 172 4.01 -12.80 6.78
N SER A 173 3.84 -11.47 6.85
CA SER A 173 4.09 -10.68 8.06
C SER A 173 3.00 -10.85 9.12
N ASP A 174 3.37 -10.58 10.36
CA ASP A 174 2.49 -10.58 11.55
C ASP A 174 2.39 -9.20 12.22
N ASP A 175 3.08 -8.19 11.69
CA ASP A 175 3.16 -6.83 12.24
C ASP A 175 2.35 -5.77 11.49
N GLY A 176 1.54 -6.18 10.50
CA GLY A 176 0.69 -5.27 9.71
C GLY A 176 1.39 -4.55 8.55
N LEU A 177 2.54 -5.07 8.08
CA LEU A 177 3.22 -4.62 6.86
C LEU A 177 2.23 -4.40 5.68
N PRO A 178 2.17 -3.19 5.08
CA PRO A 178 1.13 -2.84 4.12
C PRO A 178 1.30 -3.52 2.76
N ILE A 179 0.20 -3.90 2.11
CA ILE A 179 0.16 -4.24 0.69
C ILE A 179 0.40 -2.97 -0.12
N TYR A 180 1.57 -2.88 -0.76
CA TYR A 180 1.97 -1.70 -1.51
C TYR A 180 1.77 -1.92 -3.01
N ASP A 181 0.61 -1.54 -3.54
CA ASP A 181 0.32 -1.51 -4.98
C ASP A 181 0.38 -0.08 -5.56
N SER A 182 0.17 0.06 -6.87
CA SER A 182 0.27 1.36 -7.54
C SER A 182 -0.79 2.38 -7.10
N ARG A 183 -1.95 1.96 -6.57
CA ARG A 183 -2.97 2.87 -6.02
C ARG A 183 -2.52 3.38 -4.66
N VAL A 184 -2.08 2.48 -3.79
CA VAL A 184 -1.53 2.85 -2.49
C VAL A 184 -0.36 3.84 -2.66
N ALA A 185 0.53 3.57 -3.62
CA ALA A 185 1.61 4.49 -3.98
C ALA A 185 1.10 5.86 -4.45
N ALA A 186 0.11 5.89 -5.34
CA ALA A 186 -0.46 7.14 -5.86
C ALA A 186 -1.12 7.98 -4.76
N ALA A 187 -1.93 7.36 -3.89
CA ALA A 187 -2.54 8.05 -2.76
C ALA A 187 -1.49 8.64 -1.82
N MET A 188 -0.45 7.87 -1.50
CA MET A 188 0.60 8.34 -0.59
C MET A 188 1.40 9.49 -1.18
N ALA A 189 1.75 9.42 -2.47
CA ALA A 189 2.37 10.53 -3.19
C ALA A 189 1.48 11.78 -3.20
N SER A 190 0.17 11.63 -3.38
CA SER A 190 -0.81 12.73 -3.32
C SER A 190 -0.92 13.36 -1.94
N LEU A 191 -0.86 12.58 -0.87
CA LEU A 191 -0.86 13.10 0.50
C LEU A 191 0.43 13.88 0.82
N VAL A 192 1.58 13.42 0.32
CA VAL A 192 2.86 14.17 0.43
C VAL A 192 2.79 15.50 -0.32
N GLU A 193 2.16 15.53 -1.49
CA GLU A 193 1.95 16.77 -2.24
C GLU A 193 0.97 17.73 -1.55
N LEU A 194 -0.13 17.20 -0.97
CA LEU A 194 -1.03 18.00 -0.14
C LEU A 194 -0.30 18.61 1.06
N PHE A 195 0.53 17.83 1.73
CA PHE A 195 1.38 18.32 2.82
C PHE A 195 2.26 19.48 2.33
N ARG A 196 3.03 19.27 1.25
CA ARG A 196 3.91 20.29 0.66
C ARG A 196 3.18 21.61 0.43
N ILE A 197 1.98 21.55 -0.15
CA ILE A 197 1.17 22.74 -0.45
C ILE A 197 0.61 23.37 0.83
N LYS A 198 -0.02 22.56 1.70
CA LYS A 198 -0.69 23.06 2.91
C LYS A 198 0.27 23.65 3.93
N THR A 199 1.50 23.16 3.98
CA THR A 199 2.56 23.68 4.86
C THR A 199 3.55 24.57 4.11
N ARG A 200 3.23 25.00 2.88
CA ARG A 200 4.01 25.95 2.06
C ARG A 200 5.50 25.60 1.92
N ARG A 201 5.82 24.31 1.75
CA ARG A 201 7.20 23.87 1.54
C ARG A 201 7.72 24.34 0.18
N ALA A 202 8.87 25.02 0.19
CA ALA A 202 9.57 25.49 -1.00
C ALA A 202 10.38 24.38 -1.71
N TRP A 203 9.89 23.15 -1.70
CA TRP A 203 10.59 22.01 -2.29
C TRP A 203 10.67 22.14 -3.81
N ARG A 204 11.88 22.03 -4.35
CA ARG A 204 12.12 21.85 -5.80
C ARG A 204 12.08 20.38 -6.22
N GLN A 205 12.25 19.48 -5.26
CA GLN A 205 12.08 18.03 -5.39
C GLN A 205 11.53 17.50 -4.06
N VAL A 206 10.68 16.47 -4.15
CA VAL A 206 10.19 15.75 -2.98
C VAL A 206 11.39 15.09 -2.28
N PRO A 207 11.55 15.27 -0.95
CA PRO A 207 12.60 14.61 -0.20
C PRO A 207 12.62 13.10 -0.46
N ALA A 208 13.79 12.51 -0.69
CA ALA A 208 13.91 11.10 -1.08
C ALA A 208 13.19 10.15 -0.10
N ARG A 209 13.16 10.50 1.20
CA ARG A 209 12.48 9.76 2.27
C ARG A 209 10.96 9.78 2.14
N LEU A 210 10.38 10.82 1.55
CA LEU A 210 8.94 10.96 1.26
C LEU A 210 8.60 10.68 -0.21
N LEU A 211 9.58 10.28 -1.03
CA LEU A 211 9.35 9.92 -2.41
C LEU A 211 8.71 8.53 -2.49
N PHE A 212 7.41 8.49 -2.78
CA PHE A 212 6.64 7.27 -3.05
C PHE A 212 6.47 7.11 -4.56
N PRO A 213 7.21 6.19 -5.19
CA PRO A 213 7.23 6.09 -6.63
C PRO A 213 5.98 5.36 -7.15
N THR A 214 5.47 5.78 -8.31
CA THR A 214 4.26 5.26 -8.97
C THR A 214 4.61 4.59 -10.31
N MET A 215 3.73 3.76 -10.86
CA MET A 215 3.98 2.97 -12.10
C MET A 215 3.12 3.35 -13.29
N ASP A 216 2.09 4.16 -13.09
CA ASP A 216 1.01 4.27 -14.07
C ASP A 216 1.21 5.46 -15.00
N ALA A 217 0.97 5.24 -16.30
CA ALA A 217 0.87 6.30 -17.30
C ALA A 217 -0.51 7.02 -17.24
N SER A 218 -1.51 6.41 -16.58
CA SER A 218 -2.87 6.93 -16.46
C SER A 218 -2.94 8.17 -15.57
N ALA A 219 -3.59 9.24 -16.07
CA ALA A 219 -3.76 10.49 -15.33
C ALA A 219 -4.46 10.30 -13.97
N ARG A 220 -5.40 9.35 -13.85
CA ARG A 220 -6.16 9.09 -12.59
C ARG A 220 -5.29 8.64 -11.43
N ARG A 221 -4.15 8.02 -11.72
CA ARG A 221 -3.21 7.48 -10.72
C ARG A 221 -1.86 8.18 -10.74
N LYS A 222 -1.77 9.29 -11.47
CA LYS A 222 -0.61 10.18 -11.48
C LYS A 222 -0.88 11.36 -10.57
N LEU A 223 0.19 11.88 -9.97
CA LEU A 223 0.12 13.09 -9.16
C LEU A 223 -0.39 14.30 -9.96
N ILE A 224 -0.13 14.37 -11.27
CA ILE A 224 -0.68 15.41 -12.17
C ILE A 224 -2.21 15.36 -12.27
N GLY A 225 -2.82 14.21 -11.96
CA GLY A 225 -4.27 14.08 -11.84
C GLY A 225 -4.81 14.85 -10.66
N LEU A 226 -4.06 14.96 -9.55
CA LEU A 226 -4.46 15.75 -8.38
C LEU A 226 -4.59 17.23 -8.73
N HIS A 227 -3.57 17.80 -9.37
CA HIS A 227 -3.57 19.14 -9.97
C HIS A 227 -2.44 19.31 -10.98
N THR A 228 -2.59 20.26 -11.90
CA THR A 228 -1.65 20.48 -13.02
C THR A 228 -0.29 21.01 -12.58
N GLY A 229 -0.17 21.63 -11.41
CA GLY A 229 1.08 22.15 -10.85
C GLY A 229 1.81 21.16 -9.93
N ALA A 230 1.43 19.89 -9.94
CA ALA A 230 1.97 18.88 -9.05
C ALA A 230 3.50 18.74 -9.17
N LEU A 231 4.20 18.67 -8.03
CA LEU A 231 5.65 18.51 -8.03
C LEU A 231 6.08 17.09 -8.44
N ILE A 232 6.35 16.88 -9.73
CA ILE A 232 6.85 15.59 -10.25
C ILE A 232 8.38 15.53 -10.11
N SER A 233 8.86 14.79 -9.12
CA SER A 233 10.31 14.64 -8.88
C SER A 233 10.94 13.56 -9.75
N LYS A 234 12.25 13.67 -9.99
CA LYS A 234 13.03 12.58 -10.63
C LYS A 234 12.88 11.31 -9.79
N GLY A 235 12.56 10.19 -10.43
CA GLY A 235 12.29 8.92 -9.75
C GLY A 235 10.91 8.81 -9.11
N ALA A 236 9.99 9.76 -9.32
CA ALA A 236 8.58 9.59 -8.94
C ALA A 236 7.83 8.59 -9.84
N LEU A 237 8.33 8.35 -11.06
CA LEU A 237 7.86 7.32 -11.96
C LEU A 237 8.86 6.16 -12.01
N MET A 238 8.33 4.95 -11.98
CA MET A 238 9.07 3.70 -12.16
C MET A 238 8.61 3.02 -13.44
N HIS A 239 9.53 2.29 -14.05
CA HIS A 239 9.25 1.40 -15.16
C HIS A 239 9.73 0.00 -14.81
N TYR A 240 8.99 -1.03 -15.26
CA TYR A 240 9.32 -2.43 -14.98
C TYR A 240 10.71 -2.85 -15.51
N THR A 241 11.27 -2.09 -16.45
CA THR A 241 12.60 -2.34 -17.04
C THR A 241 13.75 -1.76 -16.22
N GLN A 242 13.48 -0.99 -15.17
CA GLN A 242 14.53 -0.38 -14.36
C GLN A 242 15.17 -1.41 -13.43
N PRO A 243 16.51 -1.50 -13.38
CA PRO A 243 17.21 -2.52 -12.58
C PRO A 243 17.06 -2.33 -11.07
N ASP A 244 16.75 -1.11 -10.60
CA ASP A 244 16.59 -0.77 -9.19
C ASP A 244 15.12 -0.81 -8.71
N MET A 245 14.20 -1.27 -9.56
CA MET A 245 12.76 -1.24 -9.30
C MET A 245 12.39 -2.00 -8.02
N SER A 246 12.86 -3.25 -7.87
CA SER A 246 12.58 -4.08 -6.69
C SER A 246 13.02 -3.38 -5.40
N THR A 247 14.23 -2.83 -5.37
CA THR A 247 14.78 -2.13 -4.21
C THR A 247 13.97 -0.88 -3.87
N ARG A 248 13.61 -0.07 -4.86
CA ARG A 248 12.79 1.13 -4.65
C ARG A 248 11.39 0.81 -4.16
N TRP A 249 10.77 -0.26 -4.69
CA TRP A 249 9.46 -0.72 -4.26
C TRP A 249 9.48 -1.29 -2.85
N ALA A 250 10.49 -2.11 -2.53
CA ALA A 250 10.71 -2.66 -1.19
C ALA A 250 10.90 -1.52 -0.18
N SER A 251 11.76 -0.55 -0.50
CA SER A 251 12.00 0.62 0.34
C SER A 251 10.72 1.43 0.58
N ALA A 252 9.92 1.68 -0.47
CA ALA A 252 8.65 2.39 -0.34
C ALA A 252 7.63 1.63 0.53
N LYS A 253 7.53 0.31 0.39
CA LYS A 253 6.66 -0.55 1.21
C LYS A 253 7.04 -0.48 2.70
N LEU A 254 8.32 -0.60 3.02
CA LEU A 254 8.80 -0.56 4.41
C LEU A 254 8.60 0.84 5.03
N ARG A 255 8.95 1.90 4.28
CA ARG A 255 8.71 3.30 4.70
C ARG A 255 7.22 3.58 4.96
N LEU A 256 6.33 3.10 4.10
CA LEU A 256 4.89 3.25 4.31
C LEU A 256 4.45 2.58 5.61
N GLY A 257 4.95 1.37 5.90
CA GLY A 257 4.64 0.68 7.16
C GLY A 257 5.03 1.51 8.39
N TRP A 258 6.25 2.05 8.40
CA TRP A 258 6.72 2.93 9.48
C TRP A 258 5.90 4.22 9.63
N ILE A 259 5.58 4.89 8.51
CA ILE A 259 4.73 6.08 8.51
C ILE A 259 3.34 5.76 9.06
N ALA A 260 2.71 4.68 8.58
CA ALA A 260 1.36 4.31 8.99
C ALA A 260 1.30 3.94 10.49
N GLU A 261 2.29 3.21 10.99
CA GLU A 261 2.39 2.85 12.41
C GLU A 261 2.52 4.11 13.28
N ASP A 262 3.37 5.07 12.89
CA ASP A 262 3.57 6.28 13.69
C ASP A 262 2.37 7.24 13.62
N ILE A 263 1.71 7.36 12.46
CA ILE A 263 0.44 8.11 12.33
C ILE A 263 -0.62 7.53 13.27
N LEU A 264 -0.82 6.21 13.26
CA LEU A 264 -1.84 5.55 14.08
C LEU A 264 -1.52 5.58 15.58
N ARG A 265 -0.23 5.67 15.94
CA ARG A 265 0.24 5.93 17.31
C ARG A 265 -0.09 7.36 17.76
N GLN A 266 0.16 8.35 16.90
CA GLN A 266 -0.12 9.76 17.20
C GLN A 266 -1.62 10.10 17.17
N ALA A 267 -2.41 9.38 16.37
CA ALA A 267 -3.86 9.52 16.25
C ALA A 267 -4.58 8.22 16.70
N PRO A 268 -4.67 7.93 18.01
CA PRO A 268 -5.21 6.66 18.50
C PRO A 268 -6.68 6.43 18.14
N GLN A 269 -7.46 7.50 17.92
CA GLN A 269 -8.87 7.40 17.52
C GLN A 269 -9.06 7.04 16.04
N LEU A 270 -8.07 7.35 15.19
CA LEU A 270 -8.12 7.07 13.75
C LEU A 270 -8.19 5.56 13.52
N LEU A 271 -9.23 5.10 12.82
CA LEU A 271 -9.46 3.69 12.53
C LEU A 271 -9.53 2.82 13.80
N SER A 272 -9.91 3.39 14.95
CA SER A 272 -9.96 2.66 16.23
C SER A 272 -11.03 1.56 16.25
N ALA A 273 -12.11 1.73 15.50
CA ALA A 273 -13.21 0.77 15.39
C ALA A 273 -12.87 -0.48 14.54
N GLN A 274 -11.65 -0.58 14.01
CA GLN A 274 -11.30 -1.64 13.06
C GLN A 274 -10.88 -2.93 13.78
N PRO A 275 -11.70 -4.02 13.70
CA PRO A 275 -11.58 -5.18 14.59
C PRO A 275 -10.43 -6.14 14.22
N HIS A 276 -9.69 -5.87 13.14
CA HIS A 276 -8.67 -6.77 12.60
C HIS A 276 -7.28 -6.13 12.62
N SER A 277 -7.06 -5.12 11.80
CA SER A 277 -5.78 -4.41 11.72
C SER A 277 -6.02 -2.97 11.30
N ARG A 278 -5.65 -2.02 12.18
CA ARG A 278 -5.67 -0.59 11.89
C ARG A 278 -4.74 -0.25 10.72
N LEU A 279 -3.61 -0.93 10.62
CA LEU A 279 -2.64 -0.75 9.54
C LEU A 279 -3.20 -1.17 8.18
N HIS A 280 -3.86 -2.33 8.10
CA HIS A 280 -4.50 -2.73 6.84
C HIS A 280 -5.73 -1.90 6.50
N ALA A 281 -6.47 -1.38 7.49
CA ALA A 281 -7.54 -0.42 7.23
C ALA A 281 -7.00 0.90 6.66
N PHE A 282 -5.86 1.37 7.18
CA PHE A 282 -5.17 2.55 6.65
C PHE A 282 -4.73 2.33 5.20
N GLU A 283 -4.06 1.20 4.93
CA GLU A 283 -3.67 0.78 3.57
C GLU A 283 -4.89 0.65 2.63
N ALA A 284 -5.97 0.03 3.08
CA ALA A 284 -7.20 -0.12 2.29
C ALA A 284 -7.87 1.24 1.98
N SER A 285 -7.74 2.21 2.88
CA SER A 285 -8.18 3.59 2.63
C SER A 285 -7.34 4.24 1.55
N LEU A 286 -6.01 4.10 1.61
CA LEU A 286 -5.10 4.57 0.54
C LEU A 286 -5.40 3.90 -0.80
N PHE A 287 -5.74 2.62 -0.79
CA PHE A 287 -6.11 1.88 -1.99
C PHE A 287 -7.36 2.46 -2.67
N MET A 288 -8.38 2.85 -1.89
CA MET A 288 -9.61 3.47 -2.39
C MET A 288 -9.34 4.89 -2.93
N ILE A 289 -8.61 5.71 -2.16
CA ILE A 289 -8.18 7.05 -2.57
C ILE A 289 -7.36 6.99 -3.87
N GLY A 290 -6.43 6.05 -3.94
CA GLY A 290 -5.50 5.88 -5.04
C GLY A 290 -6.11 5.29 -6.29
N TYR A 291 -7.38 4.86 -6.25
CA TYR A 291 -8.11 4.50 -7.46
C TYR A 291 -8.19 5.69 -8.42
N ASP A 292 -8.48 6.88 -7.86
CA ASP A 292 -8.47 8.16 -8.55
C ASP A 292 -8.10 9.29 -7.58
N VAL A 293 -6.86 9.78 -7.67
CA VAL A 293 -6.34 10.78 -6.72
C VAL A 293 -7.04 12.14 -6.82
N ARG A 294 -7.85 12.38 -7.86
CA ARG A 294 -8.70 13.57 -7.99
C ARG A 294 -9.73 13.68 -6.87
N CYS A 295 -10.06 12.58 -6.20
CA CYS A 295 -10.92 12.60 -5.02
C CYS A 295 -10.40 13.50 -3.90
N LEU A 296 -9.10 13.84 -3.93
CA LEU A 296 -8.47 14.74 -2.98
C LEU A 296 -8.39 16.20 -3.46
N ALA A 297 -8.76 16.53 -4.71
CA ALA A 297 -8.54 17.85 -5.29
C ALA A 297 -9.23 19.00 -4.52
N GLY A 298 -10.39 18.74 -3.91
CA GLY A 298 -11.09 19.72 -3.05
C GLY A 298 -10.26 20.20 -1.86
N ASN A 299 -9.25 19.42 -1.45
CA ASN A 299 -8.31 19.81 -0.39
C ASN A 299 -7.35 20.91 -0.81
N LEU A 300 -7.19 21.19 -2.11
CA LEU A 300 -6.28 22.24 -2.58
C LEU A 300 -6.86 23.64 -2.39
N ASN A 301 -8.19 23.74 -2.26
CA ASN A 301 -8.91 24.99 -2.08
C ASN A 301 -8.58 25.61 -0.69
N GLY A 302 -8.36 26.92 -0.67
CA GLY A 302 -7.77 27.66 0.46
C GLY A 302 -6.31 28.10 0.27
N THR A 303 -5.72 27.83 -0.90
CA THR A 303 -4.34 28.24 -1.25
C THR A 303 -4.25 29.10 -2.52
N GLN A 304 -5.39 29.43 -3.15
CA GLN A 304 -5.45 30.36 -4.28
C GLN A 304 -5.43 31.82 -3.78
N ALA A 305 -4.25 32.29 -3.38
CA ALA A 305 -3.92 33.71 -3.32
C ALA A 305 -2.41 33.87 -3.16
N ILE A 306 -1.60 33.27 -4.04
CA ILE A 306 -0.18 33.62 -4.15
C ILE A 306 0.19 33.66 -5.64
N ASP A 307 0.26 34.89 -6.13
CA ASP A 307 1.06 35.42 -7.23
C ASP A 307 0.74 35.00 -8.67
N ALA A 308 -0.25 35.70 -9.23
CA ALA A 308 -0.16 36.19 -10.59
C ALA A 308 0.05 37.72 -10.54
N LYS A 309 1.31 38.14 -10.43
CA LYS A 309 1.84 39.41 -10.94
C LYS A 309 3.29 39.19 -11.36
#